data_AF-A0A2A4JFW1-F1
#
_entry.id   AF-A0A2A4JFW1-F1
#
_cell.length_a   1.000
_cell.length_b   1.000
_cell.length_c   1.000
_cell.angle_alpha   90.00
_cell.angle_beta   90.00
_cell.angle_gamma   90.00
#
_symmetry.space_group_name_H-M   'P 1'
#
loop_
_entity.id
_entity.type
_entity.pdbx_description
1 polymer ?
#
loop_
_entity_poly.entity_id
_entity_poly.type
_entity_poly.pdbx_seq_one_letter_code
_entity_poly.pdbx_strand_id
1 'polypeptide(L)'
;MASKANGVEEWVRAPPPPGTCFSRMMNAIYNPDEHSFLGRTPKRWGIVLTFYLVFYAVLALMFALCMGGLYLTLEDKRPTYLLGESLIGKGCLAKDSSSSSVIYVRQ
;
A
#
# COMPACT_ATOMS: atom_id res chain seq x y z
N MET A 1 2.73 -51.56 29.17
CA MET A 1 3.58 -52.47 28.39
C MET A 1 2.93 -52.68 27.04
N ALA A 2 3.43 -52.03 25.99
CA ALA A 2 3.06 -52.31 24.60
C ALA A 2 4.36 -52.61 23.85
N SER A 3 4.38 -53.79 23.24
CA SER A 3 5.55 -54.47 22.69
C SER A 3 5.99 -53.90 21.34
N LYS A 4 7.30 -54.01 21.09
CA LYS A 4 8.07 -53.82 19.85
C LYS A 4 7.30 -53.99 18.52
N ALA A 5 7.41 -52.96 17.68
CA ALA A 5 7.74 -53.06 16.26
C ALA A 5 8.76 -51.94 15.95
N ASN A 6 10.06 -52.22 16.05
CA ASN A 6 10.95 -52.56 14.92
C ASN A 6 10.89 -51.53 13.77
N GLY A 7 11.77 -50.52 13.83
CA GLY A 7 12.39 -49.84 12.67
C GLY A 7 11.56 -48.86 11.83
N VAL A 8 10.24 -48.81 11.97
CA VAL A 8 9.38 -47.96 11.09
C VAL A 8 9.05 -46.61 11.74
N GLU A 9 9.05 -46.52 13.07
CA GLU A 9 8.66 -45.31 13.83
C GLU A 9 9.70 -44.17 13.74
N GLU A 10 10.94 -44.47 13.34
CA GLU A 10 12.03 -43.48 13.33
C GLU A 10 11.96 -42.52 12.13
N TRP A 11 11.40 -42.96 11.00
CA TRP A 11 11.15 -42.12 9.82
C TRP A 11 9.80 -41.40 9.88
N VAL A 12 8.95 -41.73 10.86
CA VAL A 12 7.67 -41.04 11.06
C VAL A 12 7.98 -39.74 11.79
N ARG A 13 7.88 -38.62 11.07
CA ARG A 13 7.93 -37.29 11.66
C ARG A 13 6.93 -37.25 12.81
N ALA A 14 7.43 -37.12 14.04
CA ALA A 14 6.59 -37.10 15.23
C ALA A 14 5.43 -36.12 15.02
N PRO A 15 4.16 -36.52 15.29
CA PRO A 15 3.04 -35.63 15.11
C PRO A 15 3.28 -34.38 15.97
N PRO A 16 3.07 -33.17 15.42
CA PRO A 16 3.26 -31.95 16.19
C PRO A 16 2.40 -32.04 17.47
N PRO A 17 2.90 -31.59 18.63
CA PRO A 17 2.16 -31.67 19.87
C PRO A 17 0.77 -31.03 19.67
N PRO A 18 -0.32 -31.67 20.14
CA PRO A 18 -1.67 -31.12 20.01
C PRO A 18 -1.71 -29.79 20.75
N GLY A 19 -1.83 -28.71 20.00
CA GLY A 19 -1.81 -27.35 20.50
C GLY A 19 -2.86 -26.51 19.79
N THR A 20 -3.24 -25.41 20.42
CA THR A 20 -4.13 -24.43 19.80
C THR A 20 -3.55 -23.95 18.46
N CYS A 21 -4.41 -23.50 17.53
CA CYS A 21 -3.98 -23.04 16.20
C CYS A 21 -2.85 -21.99 16.29
N PHE A 22 -2.91 -21.15 17.31
CA PHE A 22 -1.92 -20.13 17.60
C PHE A 22 -0.57 -20.70 18.04
N SER A 23 -0.53 -21.74 18.86
CA SER A 23 0.71 -22.45 19.19
C SER A 23 1.38 -23.05 17.95
N ARG A 24 0.59 -23.55 16.99
CA ARG A 24 1.12 -24.06 15.71
C ARG A 24 1.67 -22.94 14.83
N MET A 25 0.99 -21.79 14.79
CA MET A 25 1.47 -20.59 14.10
C MET A 25 2.79 -20.09 14.71
N MET A 26 2.89 -20.04 16.04
CA MET A 26 4.09 -19.59 16.74
C MET A 26 5.28 -20.54 16.54
N ASN A 27 5.06 -21.85 16.61
CA ASN A 27 6.11 -22.84 16.32
C ASN A 27 6.55 -22.83 14.85
N ALA A 28 5.66 -22.45 13.92
CA ALA A 28 6.04 -22.25 12.52
C ALA A 28 6.89 -20.98 12.32
N ILE A 29 6.64 -19.94 13.12
CA ILE A 29 7.36 -18.68 13.06
C ILE A 29 8.73 -18.77 13.74
N TYR A 30 8.80 -19.41 14.91
CA TYR A 30 9.98 -19.43 15.76
C TYR A 30 10.23 -20.83 16.33
N ASN A 31 11.28 -21.50 15.84
CA ASN A 31 11.83 -22.68 16.50
C ASN A 31 12.89 -22.24 17.53
N PRO A 32 12.62 -22.36 18.85
CA PRO A 32 13.55 -21.91 19.88
C PRO A 32 14.87 -22.68 19.90
N ASP A 33 14.90 -23.91 19.36
CA ASP A 33 16.10 -24.76 19.37
C ASP A 33 17.14 -24.39 18.30
N GLU A 34 16.73 -23.79 17.19
CA GLU A 34 17.64 -23.43 16.08
C GLU A 34 17.77 -21.91 15.84
N HIS A 35 17.02 -21.07 16.57
CA HIS A 35 16.90 -19.64 16.26
C HIS A 35 16.55 -19.37 14.78
N SER A 36 15.90 -20.32 14.10
CA SER A 36 15.53 -20.22 12.68
C SER A 36 14.13 -19.63 12.56
N PHE A 37 14.01 -18.53 11.81
CA PHE A 37 12.73 -17.88 11.52
C PHE A 37 12.13 -18.53 10.26
N LEU A 38 10.97 -19.18 10.38
CA LEU A 38 10.25 -19.80 9.25
C LEU A 38 11.14 -20.70 8.35
N GLY A 39 12.05 -21.48 8.94
CA GLY A 39 12.91 -22.42 8.20
C GLY A 39 14.10 -21.79 7.46
N ARG A 40 14.51 -20.55 7.79
CA ARG A 40 15.80 -19.98 7.35
C ARG A 40 16.51 -19.23 8.48
N THR A 41 17.84 -19.17 8.40
CA THR A 41 18.67 -18.40 9.33
C THR A 41 18.29 -16.91 9.33
N PRO A 42 18.17 -16.27 10.52
CA PRO A 42 17.73 -14.88 10.67
C PRO A 42 18.67 -13.89 9.97
N LYS A 43 19.95 -14.26 9.83
CA LYS A 43 20.96 -13.49 9.08
C LYS A 43 20.54 -13.23 7.62
N ARG A 44 19.96 -14.22 6.95
CA ARG A 44 19.50 -14.08 5.55
C ARG A 44 18.20 -13.30 5.47
N TRP A 45 17.32 -13.44 6.46
CA TRP A 45 16.10 -12.66 6.59
C TRP A 45 16.39 -11.16 6.72
N GLY A 46 17.36 -10.78 7.55
CA GLY A 46 17.81 -9.39 7.66
C GLY A 46 18.27 -8.81 6.33
N ILE A 47 19.12 -9.56 5.58
CA ILE A 47 19.57 -9.15 4.24
C ILE A 47 18.39 -8.90 3.29
N VAL A 48 17.39 -9.80 3.29
CA VAL A 48 16.22 -9.70 2.42
C VAL A 48 15.39 -8.48 2.80
N LEU A 49 15.11 -8.28 4.09
CA LEU A 49 14.34 -7.13 4.56
C LEU A 49 15.04 -5.80 4.26
N THR A 50 16.34 -5.68 4.52
CA THR A 50 17.10 -4.47 4.21
C THR A 50 17.11 -4.18 2.71
N PHE A 51 17.29 -5.19 1.87
CA PHE A 51 17.23 -5.04 0.42
C PHE A 51 15.88 -4.51 -0.05
N TYR A 52 14.77 -5.09 0.42
CA TYR A 52 13.43 -4.63 0.07
C TYR A 52 13.16 -3.21 0.59
N LEU A 53 13.55 -2.88 1.82
CA LEU A 53 13.35 -1.54 2.38
C LEU A 53 14.03 -0.45 1.54
N VAL A 54 15.29 -0.65 1.16
CA VAL A 54 16.02 0.32 0.32
C VAL A 54 15.37 0.43 -1.05
N PHE A 55 15.02 -0.70 -1.67
CA PHE A 55 14.35 -0.72 -2.97
C PHE A 55 13.03 0.07 -2.96
N TYR A 56 12.16 -0.19 -1.96
CA TYR A 56 10.89 0.52 -1.83
C TYR A 56 11.08 2.00 -1.46
N ALA A 57 12.10 2.36 -0.68
CA ALA A 57 12.40 3.76 -0.37
C ALA A 57 12.75 4.56 -1.64
N VAL A 58 13.58 3.99 -2.52
CA VAL A 58 13.93 4.64 -3.81
C VAL A 58 12.70 4.77 -4.70
N LEU A 59 11.86 3.73 -4.79
CA LEU A 59 10.61 3.78 -5.56
C LEU A 59 9.66 4.86 -5.01
N ALA A 60 9.50 4.95 -3.69
CA ALA A 60 8.67 5.95 -3.05
C ALA A 60 9.18 7.37 -3.28
N LEU A 61 10.51 7.57 -3.20
CA LEU A 61 11.13 8.87 -3.49
C LEU A 61 10.96 9.27 -4.95
N MET A 62 11.22 8.38 -5.90
CA MET A 62 11.03 8.66 -7.32
C MET A 62 9.56 8.98 -7.65
N PHE A 63 8.64 8.24 -7.03
CA PHE A 63 7.21 8.50 -7.15
C PHE A 63 6.83 9.87 -6.57
N ALA A 64 7.31 10.19 -5.37
CA ALA A 64 7.07 11.47 -4.71
C ALA A 64 7.68 12.64 -5.50
N LEU A 65 8.85 12.46 -6.13
CA LEU A 65 9.47 13.46 -7.00
C LEU A 65 8.64 13.67 -8.28
N CYS A 66 8.11 12.61 -8.88
CA CYS A 66 7.22 12.71 -10.04
C CYS A 66 5.94 13.47 -9.68
N MET A 67 5.30 13.11 -8.55
CA MET A 67 4.15 13.84 -8.03
C MET A 67 4.50 15.29 -7.68
N GLY A 68 5.64 15.54 -7.04
CA GLY A 68 6.12 16.89 -6.69
C GLY A 68 6.38 17.74 -7.93
N GLY A 69 6.97 17.16 -8.98
CA GLY A 69 7.14 17.82 -10.27
C GLY A 69 5.79 18.21 -10.90
N LEU A 70 4.78 17.36 -10.80
CA LEU A 70 3.41 17.70 -11.22
C LEU A 70 2.85 18.88 -10.42
N TYR A 71 3.06 18.92 -9.10
CA TYR A 71 2.63 20.04 -8.26
C TYR A 71 3.29 21.37 -8.63
N LEU A 72 4.57 21.36 -9.06
CA LEU A 72 5.22 22.58 -9.55
C LEU A 72 4.59 23.11 -10.86
N THR A 73 3.95 22.24 -11.65
CA THR A 73 3.21 22.67 -12.86
C THR A 73 1.77 23.11 -12.58
N LEU A 74 1.27 22.90 -11.36
CA LEU A 74 -0.07 23.29 -10.92
C LEU A 74 -0.01 24.64 -10.19
N GLU A 75 -0.61 25.66 -10.78
CA GLU A 75 -0.79 26.97 -10.15
C GLU A 75 -1.91 26.90 -9.09
N ASP A 76 -1.59 27.16 -7.82
CA ASP A 76 -2.51 26.98 -6.66
C ASP A 76 -3.76 27.88 -6.71
N LYS A 77 -3.70 28.98 -7.46
CA LYS A 77 -4.77 29.99 -7.49
C LYS A 77 -5.84 29.78 -8.55
N ARG A 78 -5.61 28.95 -9.57
CA ARG A 78 -6.58 28.73 -10.66
C ARG A 78 -6.53 27.28 -11.15
N PRO A 79 -7.64 26.55 -11.15
CA PRO A 79 -7.65 25.17 -11.64
C PRO A 79 -7.34 25.14 -13.14
N THR A 80 -6.38 24.32 -13.55
CA THR A 80 -5.87 24.23 -14.93
C THR A 80 -6.97 23.85 -15.93
N TYR A 81 -7.96 23.06 -15.51
CA TYR A 81 -9.06 22.61 -16.34
C TYR A 81 -10.39 23.14 -15.79
N LEU A 82 -10.73 24.36 -16.20
CA LEU A 82 -12.05 24.93 -15.92
C LEU A 82 -13.05 24.41 -16.95
N LEU A 83 -14.15 23.83 -16.45
CA LEU A 83 -15.34 23.54 -17.27
C LEU A 83 -15.97 24.81 -17.91
N GLY A 84 -15.50 26.01 -17.57
CA GLY A 84 -16.00 27.30 -18.07
C GLY A 84 -15.68 27.63 -19.53
N GLU A 85 -14.82 26.83 -20.19
CA GLU A 85 -14.70 26.83 -21.65
C GLU A 85 -15.84 26.05 -22.34
N SER A 86 -16.52 25.17 -21.59
CA SER A 86 -17.69 24.43 -22.09
C SER A 86 -18.86 25.39 -22.30
N LEU A 87 -19.49 25.30 -23.46
CA LEU A 87 -20.61 26.16 -23.88
C LEU A 87 -21.79 26.22 -22.87
N ILE A 88 -21.90 25.26 -21.96
CA ILE A 88 -22.95 25.19 -20.93
C ILE A 88 -22.79 26.28 -19.85
N GLY A 89 -21.58 26.75 -19.55
CA GLY A 89 -21.34 27.82 -18.55
C GLY A 89 -21.56 29.25 -19.08
N LYS A 90 -21.43 29.46 -20.40
CA LYS A 90 -21.60 30.80 -21.03
C LYS A 90 -23.08 31.17 -21.22
N GLY A 91 -23.97 30.18 -21.34
CA GLY A 91 -25.40 30.40 -21.55
C GLY A 91 -26.14 30.98 -20.34
N CYS A 92 -25.70 30.65 -19.12
CA CYS A 92 -26.33 31.15 -17.89
C CYS A 92 -25.88 32.58 -17.53
N LEU A 93 -24.64 32.98 -17.84
CA LEU A 93 -24.13 34.33 -17.48
C LEU A 93 -24.37 35.39 -18.57
N ALA A 94 -24.55 34.98 -19.84
CA ALA A 94 -24.87 35.92 -20.91
C ALA A 94 -26.33 36.44 -20.85
N LYS A 95 -27.21 35.80 -20.05
CA LYS A 95 -28.59 36.25 -19.86
C LYS A 95 -28.73 37.35 -18.80
N ASP A 96 -27.66 37.63 -18.04
CA ASP A 96 -27.68 38.61 -16.95
C ASP A 96 -27.02 39.95 -17.33
N SER A 97 -26.07 39.95 -18.27
CA SER A 97 -25.38 41.17 -18.72
C SER A 97 -26.21 42.04 -19.67
N SER A 98 -27.19 41.47 -20.39
CA SER A 98 -28.13 42.24 -21.22
C SER A 98 -29.29 42.81 -20.38
N SER A 99 -29.73 42.09 -19.35
CA SER A 99 -30.80 42.56 -18.43
C SER A 99 -30.29 43.62 -17.44
N SER A 100 -29.03 43.52 -16.99
CA SER A 100 -28.42 44.53 -16.10
C SER A 100 -28.18 45.87 -16.80
N SER A 101 -27.90 45.88 -18.11
CA SER A 101 -27.67 47.11 -18.90
C SER A 101 -28.95 47.94 -19.11
N VAL A 102 -30.13 47.32 -19.04
CA VAL A 102 -31.42 48.03 -19.14
C VAL A 102 -31.78 48.74 -17.82
N ILE A 103 -31.28 48.25 -16.68
CA ILE A 103 -31.56 48.83 -15.36
C ILE A 103 -30.65 50.03 -15.06
N TYR A 104 -29.41 50.06 -15.57
CA TYR A 104 -28.49 51.19 -15.37
C TYR A 104 -28.73 52.41 -16.28
N VAL A 105 -29.61 52.32 -17.29
CA VAL A 105 -29.89 53.40 -18.27
C VAL A 105 -31.25 54.09 -18.00
N ARG A 106 -31.89 53.80 -16.87
CA ARG A 106 -33.21 54.37 -16.49
C ARG A 106 -33.22 55.01 -15.10
N GLN A 107 -32.18 55.78 -14.77
CA GLN A 107 -32.14 56.76 -13.68
C GLN A 107 -31.39 58.00 -14.15
#